data_AF-A0A671R5S9-F1
#
_entry.id   AF-A0A671R5S9-F1
#
_cell.length_a   1.000
_cell.length_b   1.000
_cell.length_c   1.000
_cell.angle_alpha   90.00
_cell.angle_beta   90.00
_cell.angle_gamma   90.00
#
_symmetry.space_group_name_H-M   'P 1'
#
loop_
_entity.id
_entity.type
_entity.pdbx_description
1 polymer ?
#
loop_
_entity_poly.entity_id
_entity_poly.type
_entity_poly.pdbx_seq_one_letter_code
_entity_poly.pdbx_strand_id
1 'polypeptide(L)'
;MTAINLSKLAAEAAFNAGADQASVTAQNSLQFTQSQVEHVRQQMLEAERQLKDSKAEDSERLQNALSTAMEDEDVPDAYLRED
;
A
#
# COMPACT_ATOMS: atom_id res chain seq x y z
N MET A 1 3.39 -16.85 -11.14
CA MET A 1 3.21 -17.03 -12.60
C MET A 1 2.76 -18.45 -12.97
N THR A 2 3.18 -19.48 -12.23
CA THR A 2 2.83 -20.89 -12.52
C THR A 2 1.34 -21.16 -12.64
N ALA A 3 0.50 -20.62 -11.74
CA ALA A 3 -0.95 -20.78 -11.81
C ALA A 3 -1.57 -20.11 -13.05
N ILE A 4 -1.11 -18.92 -13.42
CA ILE A 4 -1.55 -18.21 -14.64
C ILE A 4 -1.26 -19.05 -15.88
N ASN A 5 -0.03 -19.58 -15.97
CA ASN A 5 0.37 -20.41 -17.11
C ASN A 5 -0.43 -21.72 -17.17
N LEU A 6 -0.72 -22.32 -16.01
CA LEU A 6 -1.53 -23.52 -15.93
C LEU A 6 -2.99 -23.27 -16.34
N SER A 7 -3.58 -22.14 -15.94
CA SER A 7 -4.91 -21.72 -16.37
C SER A 7 -4.99 -21.40 -17.87
N LYS A 8 -3.94 -20.81 -18.45
CA LYS A 8 -3.84 -20.60 -19.91
C LYS A 8 -3.79 -21.93 -20.65
N LEU A 9 -2.94 -22.85 -20.20
CA LEU A 9 -2.83 -24.19 -20.78
C LEU A 9 -4.17 -24.97 -20.66
N ALA A 10 -4.86 -24.84 -19.52
CA ALA A 10 -6.17 -25.45 -19.33
C ALA A 10 -7.24 -24.87 -20.28
N ALA A 11 -7.24 -23.56 -20.51
CA ALA A 11 -8.14 -22.93 -21.48
C ALA A 11 -7.86 -23.39 -22.91
N GLU A 12 -6.59 -23.49 -23.31
CA GLU A 12 -6.18 -24.02 -24.61
C GLU A 12 -6.55 -25.49 -24.78
N ALA A 13 -6.33 -26.32 -23.75
CA ALA A 13 -6.74 -27.72 -23.76
C ALA A 13 -8.27 -27.87 -23.88
N ALA A 14 -9.04 -27.05 -23.17
CA ALA A 14 -10.50 -27.04 -23.28
C ALA A 14 -10.97 -26.65 -24.68
N PHE A 15 -10.36 -25.63 -25.30
CA PHE A 15 -10.65 -25.24 -26.67
C PHE A 15 -10.34 -26.36 -27.67
N ASN A 16 -9.16 -26.97 -27.57
CA ASN A 16 -8.77 -28.07 -28.46
C ASN A 16 -9.65 -29.33 -28.29
N ALA A 17 -10.27 -29.51 -27.12
CA ALA A 17 -11.23 -30.58 -26.87
C ALA A 17 -12.67 -30.24 -27.31
N GLY A 18 -12.92 -29.06 -27.88
CA GLY A 18 -14.26 -28.58 -28.26
C GLY A 18 -15.12 -28.10 -27.09
N ALA A 19 -14.52 -27.89 -25.91
CA ALA A 19 -15.19 -27.37 -24.72
C ALA A 19 -15.09 -25.83 -24.66
N ASP A 20 -15.64 -25.15 -25.67
CA ASP A 20 -15.52 -23.69 -25.86
C ASP A 20 -15.98 -22.89 -24.63
N GLN A 21 -17.09 -23.30 -24.02
CA GLN A 21 -17.62 -22.65 -22.81
C GLN A 21 -16.63 -22.73 -21.64
N ALA A 22 -15.93 -23.86 -21.47
CA ALA A 22 -14.92 -24.01 -20.43
C ALA A 22 -13.67 -23.17 -20.73
N SER A 23 -13.26 -23.09 -22.01
CA SER A 23 -12.16 -22.22 -22.44
C SER A 23 -12.45 -20.74 -22.17
N VAL A 24 -13.61 -20.24 -22.61
CA VAL A 24 -14.04 -18.86 -22.39
C VAL A 24 -14.14 -18.56 -20.89
N THR A 25 -14.71 -19.47 -20.11
CA THR A 25 -14.81 -19.31 -18.65
C THR A 25 -13.44 -19.22 -17.98
N ALA A 26 -12.49 -20.08 -18.38
CA ALA A 26 -11.13 -20.07 -17.86
C ALA A 26 -10.38 -18.77 -18.22
N GLN A 27 -10.53 -18.27 -19.46
CA GLN A 27 -9.94 -17.00 -19.88
C GLN A 27 -10.53 -15.81 -19.13
N ASN A 28 -11.85 -15.76 -18.97
CA ASN A 28 -12.53 -14.69 -18.23
C ASN A 28 -12.11 -14.68 -16.75
N SER A 29 -12.05 -15.88 -16.13
CA SER A 29 -11.61 -16.01 -14.74
C SER A 29 -10.17 -15.56 -14.55
N LEU A 30 -9.29 -15.87 -15.51
CA LEU A 30 -7.91 -15.42 -15.51
C LEU A 30 -7.83 -13.89 -15.58
N GLN A 31 -8.52 -13.27 -16.54
CA GLN A 31 -8.52 -11.82 -16.72
C GLN A 31 -9.05 -11.10 -15.48
N PHE A 32 -10.16 -11.58 -14.92
CA PHE A 32 -10.75 -11.02 -13.71
C PHE A 32 -9.78 -11.10 -12.53
N THR A 33 -9.15 -12.27 -12.32
CA THR A 33 -8.21 -12.47 -11.20
C THR A 33 -6.96 -11.59 -11.37
N GLN A 34 -6.46 -11.42 -12.59
CA GLN A 34 -5.33 -10.53 -12.87
C GLN A 34 -5.67 -9.07 -12.53
N SER A 35 -6.83 -8.58 -12.96
CA SER A 35 -7.32 -7.24 -12.60
C SER A 35 -7.46 -7.06 -11.09
N GLN A 36 -7.99 -8.06 -10.39
CA GLN A 36 -8.11 -8.02 -8.93
C GLN A 36 -6.75 -7.94 -8.23
N VAL A 37 -5.77 -8.73 -8.67
CA VAL A 37 -4.41 -8.69 -8.13
C VAL A 37 -3.75 -7.34 -8.38
N GLU A 38 -3.92 -6.76 -9.58
CA GLU A 38 -3.41 -5.44 -9.90
C GLU A 38 -4.04 -4.36 -9.02
N HIS A 39 -5.36 -4.41 -8.81
CA HIS A 39 -6.08 -3.49 -7.94
C HIS A 39 -5.59 -3.56 -6.48
N VAL A 40 -5.47 -4.77 -5.92
CA VAL A 40 -4.94 -4.95 -4.55
C VAL A 40 -3.49 -4.46 -4.45
N ARG A 41 -2.68 -4.67 -5.49
CA ARG A 41 -1.30 -4.15 -5.53
C ARG A 41 -1.26 -2.62 -5.52
N GLN A 42 -2.16 -1.96 -6.25
CA GLN A 42 -2.27 -0.50 -6.23
C GLN A 42 -2.67 0.02 -4.85
N GLN A 43 -3.67 -0.60 -4.23
CA GLN A 43 -4.11 -0.24 -2.87
C GLN A 43 -2.99 -0.43 -1.84
N MET A 44 -2.20 -1.50 -1.96
CA MET A 44 -1.04 -1.71 -1.11
C MET A 44 0.01 -0.61 -1.28
N LEU A 45 0.33 -0.21 -2.52
CA LEU A 45 1.28 0.89 -2.78
C LEU A 45 0.78 2.23 -2.24
N GLU A 46 -0.53 2.49 -2.33
CA GLU A 46 -1.14 3.67 -1.76
C GLU A 46 -1.04 3.67 -0.23
N ALA A 47 -1.36 2.55 0.41
CA ALA A 47 -1.24 2.39 1.86
C ALA A 47 0.23 2.53 2.33
N GLU A 48 1.20 1.98 1.60
CA GLU A 48 2.62 2.15 1.89
C GLU A 48 3.05 3.62 1.79
N ARG A 49 2.53 4.35 0.80
CA ARG A 49 2.78 5.79 0.67
C ARG A 49 2.19 6.55 1.85
N GLN A 50 0.92 6.33 2.18
CA GLN A 50 0.26 6.99 3.30
C GLN A 50 0.99 6.71 4.63
N LEU A 51 1.49 5.49 4.83
CA LEU A 51 2.28 5.13 6.01
C LEU A 51 3.60 5.91 6.08
N LYS A 52 4.29 6.11 4.95
CA LYS A 52 5.51 6.90 4.89
C LYS A 52 5.23 8.37 5.16
N ASP A 53 4.18 8.92 4.56
CA ASP A 53 3.79 10.32 4.73
C ASP A 53 3.42 10.59 6.20
N SER A 54 2.62 9.71 6.83
CA SER A 54 2.29 9.80 8.26
C SER A 54 3.52 9.71 9.17
N LYS A 55 4.46 8.81 8.88
CA LYS A 55 5.69 8.70 9.67
C LYS A 55 6.58 9.94 9.56
N ALA A 56 6.63 10.56 8.38
CA ALA A 56 7.35 11.81 8.19
C ALA A 56 6.70 12.95 8.99
N GLU A 57 5.37 13.08 8.93
CA GLU A 57 4.61 14.07 9.69
C GLU A 57 4.80 13.90 11.21
N ASP A 58 4.74 12.67 11.72
CA ASP A 58 4.95 12.38 13.14
C ASP A 58 6.38 12.74 13.59
N SER A 59 7.38 12.50 12.73
CA SER A 59 8.77 12.88 13.00
C SER A 59 8.94 14.39 13.07
N GLU A 60 8.33 15.14 12.14
CA GLU A 60 8.36 16.60 12.14
C GLU A 60 7.66 17.16 13.39
N ARG A 61 6.49 16.62 13.74
CA ARG A 61 5.76 17.00 14.96
C ARG A 61 6.59 16.75 16.22
N LEU A 62 7.24 15.59 16.33
CA LEU A 62 8.10 15.27 17.47
C LEU A 62 9.31 16.21 17.54
N GLN A 63 9.93 16.52 16.41
CA GLN A 63 11.07 17.43 16.37
C GLN A 63 10.67 18.85 16.75
N ASN A 64 9.54 19.35 16.25
CA ASN A 64 9.02 20.66 16.63
C ASN A 64 8.67 20.71 18.13
N ALA A 65 8.01 19.68 18.67
CA ALA A 65 7.69 19.61 20.09
C ALA A 65 8.96 19.59 20.97
N LEU A 66 10.01 18.88 20.55
CA LEU A 66 11.30 18.88 21.25
C LEU A 66 11.97 20.26 21.19
N SER A 67 11.98 20.92 20.03
CA SER A 67 12.53 22.27 19.90
C SER A 67 11.79 23.27 20.79
N THR A 68 10.46 23.25 20.83
CA THR A 68 9.66 24.12 21.71
C THR A 68 9.93 23.82 23.18
N ALA A 69 10.02 22.54 23.57
CA ALA A 69 10.35 22.18 24.96
C ALA A 69 11.74 22.67 25.38
N MET A 70 12.72 22.65 24.47
CA MET A 70 14.07 23.19 24.74
C MET A 70 14.08 24.73 24.81
N GLU A 71 13.30 25.42 23.97
CA GLU A 71 13.15 26.88 24.03
C GLU A 71 12.49 27.35 25.34
N ASP A 72 11.51 26.59 25.85
CA ASP A 72 10.84 26.87 27.13
C ASP A 72 11.72 26.56 28.35
N GLU A 73 12.61 25.55 28.30
CA GLU A 73 13.58 25.26 29.37
C GLU A 73 14.77 26.25 29.40
N ASP A 74 15.11 26.89 28.28
CA ASP A 74 16.20 27.86 28.17
C ASP A 74 15.82 29.30 28.60
N VAL A 75 14.56 29.57 28.97
CA VAL A 75 14.17 30.83 29.64
C VAL A 75 14.51 30.68 31.13
N PRO A 76 15.54 31.35 31.67
CA PRO A 76 15.88 31.18 33.06
C PRO A 76 14.73 31.75 33.92
N ASP A 77 14.14 30.92 34.78
CA ASP A 77 13.18 31.30 35.83
C ASP A 77 13.65 32.50 36.68
N ALA A 78 14.95 32.83 36.61
CA ALA A 78 15.57 34.00 37.21
C ALA A 78 15.01 35.35 36.71
N TYR A 79 14.33 35.41 35.57
CA TYR A 79 13.68 36.64 35.07
C TYR A 79 12.22 36.81 35.51
N LEU A 80 11.62 35.83 36.20
CA LEU A 80 10.20 35.83 36.62
C LEU A 80 9.97 36.20 38.10
N ARG A 81 11.00 36.55 38.87
CA ARG A 81 10.82 37.15 40.20
C ARG A 81 10.74 38.66 40.07
N GLU A 82 9.51 39.18 40.02
CA GLU A 82 9.22 40.60 40.19
C GLU A 82 9.78 41.08 41.55
N ASP A 83 10.53 42.19 41.52
CA ASP A 83 10.81 43.04 42.69
C ASP A 83 9.65 44.03 42.88
#